data_AF-A0A7V5RKE8-F1
#
_entry.id   AF-A0A7V5RKE8-F1
#
_cell.length_a   1.000
_cell.length_b   1.000
_cell.length_c   1.000
_cell.angle_alpha   90.00
_cell.angle_beta   90.00
_cell.angle_gamma   90.00
#
_symmetry.space_group_name_H-M   'P 1'
#
loop_
_entity.id
_entity.type
_entity.pdbx_description
1 polymer ?
#
loop_
_entity_poly.entity_id
_entity_poly.type
_entity_poly.pdbx_seq_one_letter_code
_entity_poly.pdbx_strand_id
1 'polypeptide(L)'
;MFELLFKYSPVVYQNGSFSFRYLPAESVYFVLILLLLAAGLIYAFRRTIAPVAPRLRIFLISLRVLVFVLLLLMLAEPYVRVTTVIPKRSSVLILVDNSASMGLRDGSAGMSRIATVQKWLGDGSNEGVLSRLRENFNVMLYGFGETLQPLQAPQKFDASGHFTNLAAAL
;
A
#
# COMPACT_ATOMS: atom_id res chain seq x y z
N MET A 1 17.70 18.19 -12.92
CA MET A 1 18.85 17.75 -12.10
C MET A 1 18.45 16.93 -10.88
N PHE A 2 17.46 17.35 -10.09
CA PHE A 2 17.05 16.63 -8.87
C PHE A 2 16.53 15.21 -9.15
N GLU A 3 15.71 15.03 -10.19
CA GLU A 3 15.17 13.71 -10.57
C GLU A 3 16.24 12.71 -11.00
N LEU A 4 17.40 13.18 -11.48
CA LEU A 4 18.49 12.31 -11.95
C LEU A 4 19.32 11.73 -10.79
N LEU A 5 19.39 12.45 -9.67
CA LEU A 5 20.04 12.00 -8.42
C LEU A 5 19.08 11.21 -7.51
N PHE A 6 17.80 11.59 -7.49
CA PHE A 6 16.83 11.09 -6.51
C PHE A 6 15.72 10.21 -7.12
N LYS A 7 15.78 9.92 -8.43
CA LYS A 7 14.89 9.04 -9.21
C LYS A 7 13.38 9.37 -9.18
N TYR A 8 12.95 10.27 -8.31
CA TYR A 8 11.56 10.64 -8.05
C TYR A 8 11.38 12.17 -8.07
N SER A 9 10.18 12.61 -8.46
CA SER A 9 9.82 14.03 -8.50
C SER A 9 9.80 14.64 -7.09
N PRO A 10 10.26 15.90 -6.90
CA PRO A 10 10.27 16.60 -5.61
C PRO A 10 8.90 16.65 -4.91
N VAL A 11 7.80 16.52 -5.65
CA VAL A 11 6.43 16.47 -5.09
C VAL A 11 6.22 15.24 -4.19
N VAL A 12 6.86 14.12 -4.51
CA VAL A 12 6.80 12.88 -3.70
C VAL A 12 7.47 13.07 -2.34
N TYR A 13 8.45 13.97 -2.25
CA TYR A 13 9.19 14.29 -1.04
C TYR A 13 8.48 15.30 -0.13
N GLN A 14 7.49 16.05 -0.62
CA GLN A 14 6.78 17.07 0.17
C GLN A 14 5.98 16.47 1.35
N ASN A 15 5.53 15.22 1.21
CA ASN A 15 4.87 14.46 2.27
C ASN A 15 5.79 13.40 2.91
N GLY A 16 7.09 13.44 2.59
CA GLY A 16 8.07 12.50 3.11
C GLY A 16 8.59 12.93 4.48
N SER A 17 8.53 12.06 5.48
CA SER A 17 9.21 12.29 6.76
C SER A 17 10.64 11.80 6.66
N PHE A 18 11.62 12.63 7.04
CA PHE A 18 12.98 12.15 7.27
C PHE A 18 12.99 11.19 8.45
N SER A 19 13.45 9.98 8.23
CA SER A 19 13.53 8.95 9.26
C SER A 19 14.87 8.24 9.16
N PHE A 20 15.33 7.72 10.28
CA PHE A 20 16.55 6.94 10.36
C PHE A 20 16.18 5.52 10.74
N ARG A 21 16.83 4.52 10.12
CA ARG A 21 16.35 3.14 10.21
C ARG A 21 16.56 2.53 11.58
N TYR A 22 17.63 2.95 12.24
CA TYR A 22 18.09 2.41 13.52
C TYR A 22 18.00 3.41 14.69
N LEU A 23 17.40 4.60 14.49
CA LEU A 23 17.21 5.58 15.56
C LEU A 23 15.73 5.63 15.97
N PRO A 24 15.29 4.81 16.95
CA PRO A 24 14.10 5.13 17.71
C PRO A 24 14.34 6.41 18.53
N ALA A 25 13.27 7.02 19.06
CA ALA A 25 13.30 8.33 19.75
C ALA A 25 14.33 8.44 20.91
N GLU A 26 14.83 7.31 21.43
CA GLU A 26 15.89 7.18 22.45
C GLU A 26 17.32 7.45 21.92
N SER A 27 17.45 8.45 21.05
CA SER A 27 18.66 8.83 20.30
C SER A 27 19.83 9.39 21.14
N VAL A 28 19.75 9.28 22.46
CA VAL A 28 20.77 9.72 23.41
C VAL A 28 22.08 8.97 23.19
N TYR A 29 22.05 7.68 22.86
CA TYR A 29 23.26 6.87 22.66
C TYR A 29 24.08 7.28 21.45
N PHE A 30 23.45 7.75 20.37
CA PHE A 30 24.17 8.18 19.16
C PHE A 30 24.90 9.50 19.39
N VAL A 31 24.24 10.45 20.06
CA VAL A 31 24.85 11.72 20.50
C VAL A 31 25.98 11.44 21.50
N LEU A 32 25.80 10.49 22.41
CA LEU A 32 26.82 10.06 23.37
C LEU A 32 28.05 9.46 22.67
N ILE A 33 27.86 8.57 21.69
CA ILE A 33 28.95 7.97 20.91
C ILE A 33 29.73 9.04 20.13
N LEU A 34 29.03 9.99 19.51
CA LEU A 34 29.66 11.12 18.80
C LEU A 34 30.50 11.97 19.76
N LEU A 35 29.96 12.31 20.93
CA LEU A 35 30.67 13.06 21.98
C LEU A 35 31.89 12.31 22.51
N LEU A 36 31.77 11.00 22.76
CA LEU A 36 32.88 10.16 23.21
C LEU A 36 33.98 10.04 22.16
N LEU A 37 33.63 9.89 20.88
CA LEU A 37 34.58 9.89 19.77
C LEU A 37 35.32 11.22 19.66
N ALA A 38 34.59 12.35 19.74
CA ALA A 38 35.18 13.68 19.70
C ALA A 38 36.12 13.93 20.90
N ALA A 39 35.69 13.57 22.11
CA ALA A 39 36.50 13.69 23.33
C ALA A 39 37.74 12.80 23.29
N GLY A 40 37.61 11.55 22.82
CA GLY A 40 38.72 10.63 22.63
C GLY A 40 39.74 11.15 21.61
N LEU A 41 39.28 11.75 20.50
CA LEU A 41 40.15 12.38 19.51
C LEU A 41 40.92 13.56 20.11
N ILE A 42 40.25 14.44 20.85
CA ILE A 42 40.89 15.60 21.49
C ILE A 42 41.91 15.14 22.53
N TYR A 43 41.57 14.16 23.37
CA TYR A 43 42.42 13.65 24.44
C TYR A 43 43.67 12.94 23.89
N ALA A 44 43.51 12.02 22.94
CA ALA A 44 44.63 11.31 22.31
C ALA A 44 45.62 12.26 21.62
N PHE A 45 45.15 13.40 21.12
CA PHE A 45 46.00 14.40 20.46
C PHE A 45 46.66 15.40 21.40
N ARG A 46 46.19 15.55 22.66
CA ARG A 46 46.93 16.31 23.68
C ARG A 46 48.20 15.57 24.13
N ARG A 47 48.22 14.23 24.00
CA ARG A 47 49.26 13.39 24.59
C ARG A 47 50.40 12.97 23.66
N THR A 48 50.22 13.01 22.33
CA THR A 48 50.99 12.08 21.47
C THR A 48 51.66 12.63 20.19
N ILE A 49 51.65 13.93 19.86
CA ILE A 49 52.21 14.36 18.55
C ILE A 49 53.19 15.53 18.67
N ALA A 50 54.37 15.32 18.05
CA ALA A 50 55.48 16.22 17.73
C ALA A 50 55.05 17.62 17.22
N PRO A 51 55.94 18.63 17.19
CA PRO A 51 55.57 20.01 16.83
C PRO A 51 55.22 20.15 15.33
N VAL A 52 53.99 19.81 14.97
CA VAL A 52 53.44 20.04 13.63
C VAL A 52 52.79 21.41 13.57
N ALA A 53 52.94 22.11 12.44
CA ALA A 53 52.32 23.41 12.22
C ALA A 53 50.80 23.38 12.50
N PRO A 54 50.25 24.37 13.24
CA PRO A 54 48.87 24.34 13.73
C PRO A 54 47.81 24.27 12.63
N ARG A 55 48.09 24.80 11.43
CA ARG A 55 47.19 24.74 10.27
C ARG A 55 47.04 23.33 9.71
N LEU A 56 48.15 22.62 9.51
CA LEU A 56 48.15 21.24 9.02
C LEU A 56 47.49 20.31 10.06
N ARG A 57 47.69 20.60 11.34
CA ARG A 57 47.02 19.90 12.45
C ARG A 57 45.50 20.02 12.35
N ILE A 58 44.96 21.23 12.17
CA ILE A 58 43.51 21.44 12.03
C ILE A 58 42.98 20.71 10.79
N PHE A 59 43.71 20.75 9.68
CA PHE A 59 43.31 20.09 8.43
C PHE A 59 43.25 18.56 8.56
N LEU A 60 44.27 17.93 9.16
CA LEU A 60 44.27 16.48 9.37
C LEU A 60 43.18 16.03 10.37
N ILE A 61 42.89 16.86 11.37
CA ILE A 61 41.79 16.63 12.31
C ILE A 61 40.45 16.73 11.59
N SER A 62 40.22 17.79 10.82
CA SER A 62 38.95 17.96 10.10
C SER A 62 38.70 16.82 9.13
N LEU A 63 39.73 16.37 8.42
CA LEU A 63 39.64 15.21 7.52
C LEU A 63 39.27 13.93 8.28
N ARG A 64 39.86 13.69 9.46
CA ARG A 64 39.55 12.52 10.28
C ARG A 64 38.13 12.57 10.85
N VAL A 65 37.71 13.73 11.36
CA VAL A 65 36.33 13.96 11.84
C VAL A 65 35.34 13.76 10.70
N LEU A 66 35.64 14.24 9.50
CA LEU A 66 34.80 14.05 8.31
C LEU A 66 34.58 12.55 8.00
N VAL A 67 35.64 11.74 8.04
CA VAL A 67 35.52 10.28 7.85
C VAL A 67 34.61 9.65 8.90
N PHE A 68 34.77 10.01 10.17
CA PHE A 68 33.88 9.51 11.23
C PHE A 68 32.43 9.93 11.04
N VAL A 69 32.19 11.20 10.66
CA VAL A 69 30.84 11.71 10.36
C VAL A 69 30.23 10.95 9.18
N LEU A 70 30.99 10.69 8.12
CA LEU A 70 30.51 9.92 6.98
C LEU A 70 30.18 8.48 7.36
N LEU A 71 31.04 7.81 8.14
CA LEU A 71 30.76 6.47 8.65
C LEU A 71 29.49 6.44 9.51
N LEU A 72 29.31 7.44 10.38
CA LEU A 72 28.11 7.56 11.20
C LEU A 72 26.86 7.83 10.35
N LEU A 73 26.94 8.64 9.31
CA LEU A 73 25.83 8.86 8.38
C LEU A 73 25.48 7.58 7.61
N MET A 74 26.47 6.83 7.15
CA MET A 74 26.24 5.53 6.51
C MET A 74 25.60 4.53 7.47
N LEU A 75 26.04 4.51 8.73
CA LEU A 75 25.50 3.62 9.76
C LEU A 75 24.09 4.03 10.22
N ALA A 76 23.79 5.33 10.26
CA ALA A 76 22.47 5.84 10.62
C ALA A 76 21.41 5.53 9.56
N GLU A 77 21.84 5.18 8.34
CA GLU A 77 21.00 4.84 7.19
C GLU A 77 19.84 5.85 7.04
N PRO A 78 20.13 7.13 6.73
CA PRO A 78 19.10 8.13 6.52
C PRO A 78 18.27 7.74 5.30
N TYR A 79 16.97 7.62 5.48
CA TYR A 79 16.05 7.37 4.37
C TYR A 79 14.83 8.28 4.47
N VAL A 80 14.28 8.61 3.31
CA VAL A 80 13.01 9.32 3.24
C VAL A 80 11.90 8.29 3.24
N ARG A 81 11.03 8.34 4.25
CA ARG A 81 9.82 7.54 4.28
C ARG A 81 8.71 8.30 3.57
N VAL A 82 8.23 7.74 2.47
CA VAL A 82 7.06 8.25 1.75
C VAL A 82 5.92 7.26 1.93
N THR A 83 4.92 7.62 2.72
CA THR A 83 3.72 6.80 2.91
C THR A 83 2.71 7.15 1.82
N THR A 84 2.42 6.20 0.95
CA THR A 84 1.30 6.31 0.02
C THR A 84 0.12 5.50 0.56
N VAL A 85 -1.05 6.13 0.65
CA VAL A 85 -2.29 5.43 0.97
C VAL A 85 -2.82 4.86 -0.33
N ILE A 86 -2.67 3.55 -0.53
CA ILE A 86 -3.34 2.86 -1.63
C ILE A 86 -4.77 2.59 -1.16
N PRO A 87 -5.80 3.26 -1.71
CA PRO A 87 -7.18 2.97 -1.35
C PRO A 87 -7.51 1.55 -1.83
N LYS A 88 -7.42 0.56 -0.92
CA LYS A 88 -7.95 -0.78 -1.17
C LYS A 88 -9.46 -0.68 -1.11
N ARG A 89 -10.12 -0.58 -2.27
CA ARG A 89 -11.58 -0.77 -2.37
C ARG A 89 -11.88 -2.20 -1.91
N SER A 90 -12.80 -2.36 -0.96
CA SER A 90 -13.20 -3.68 -0.50
C SER A 90 -13.90 -4.41 -1.65
N SER A 91 -13.63 -5.70 -1.82
CA SER A 91 -14.26 -6.52 -2.85
C SER A 91 -15.55 -7.14 -2.31
N VAL A 92 -16.64 -7.05 -3.08
CA VAL A 92 -17.94 -7.66 -2.74
C VAL A 92 -18.28 -8.66 -3.83
N LEU A 93 -18.51 -9.91 -3.44
CA LEU A 93 -18.96 -10.98 -4.33
C LEU A 93 -20.48 -11.13 -4.23
N ILE A 94 -21.18 -11.06 -5.36
CA ILE A 94 -22.61 -11.30 -5.47
C ILE A 94 -22.80 -12.60 -6.23
N LEU A 95 -23.37 -13.59 -5.55
CA LEU A 95 -23.72 -14.90 -6.09
C LEU A 95 -25.24 -14.94 -6.31
N VAL A 96 -25.65 -15.22 -7.55
CA VAL A 96 -27.06 -15.31 -7.95
C VAL A 96 -27.35 -16.71 -8.45
N ASP A 97 -28.41 -17.33 -7.93
CA ASP A 97 -28.88 -18.62 -8.42
C ASP A 97 -29.40 -18.44 -9.87
N ASN A 98 -28.85 -19.22 -10.80
CA ASN A 98 -29.22 -19.26 -12.22
C ASN A 98 -29.75 -20.65 -12.63
N SER A 99 -30.33 -21.41 -11.69
CA SER A 99 -31.00 -22.68 -11.96
C SER A 99 -32.33 -22.50 -12.69
N ALA A 100 -32.82 -23.57 -13.32
CA ALA A 100 -34.09 -23.63 -14.05
C ALA A 100 -35.29 -23.23 -13.17
N SER A 101 -35.19 -23.44 -11.86
CA SER A 101 -36.21 -23.01 -10.90
C SER A 101 -36.39 -21.49 -10.86
N MET A 102 -35.35 -20.72 -11.20
CA MET A 102 -35.38 -19.26 -11.25
C MET A 102 -36.11 -18.72 -12.49
N GLY A 103 -36.31 -19.57 -13.51
CA GLY A 103 -37.11 -19.26 -14.69
C GLY A 103 -38.62 -19.36 -14.46
N LEU A 104 -39.05 -19.99 -13.35
CA LEU A 104 -40.46 -20.15 -13.01
C LEU A 104 -41.14 -18.79 -12.81
N ARG A 105 -42.34 -18.64 -13.39
CA ARG A 105 -43.14 -17.42 -13.38
C ARG A 105 -44.12 -17.39 -12.19
N ASP A 106 -43.59 -17.64 -11.01
CA ASP A 106 -44.34 -17.60 -9.75
C ASP A 106 -44.05 -16.35 -8.92
N GLY A 107 -43.28 -15.41 -9.47
CA GLY A 107 -42.98 -14.12 -8.85
C GLY A 107 -44.15 -13.14 -8.89
N SER A 108 -43.97 -12.01 -8.19
CA SER A 108 -44.95 -10.91 -8.18
C SER A 108 -45.30 -10.47 -9.61
N ALA A 109 -46.60 -10.33 -9.89
CA ALA A 109 -47.12 -9.96 -11.21
C ALA A 109 -46.78 -10.93 -12.37
N GLY A 110 -46.51 -12.21 -12.09
CA GLY A 110 -46.27 -13.23 -13.13
C GLY A 110 -44.90 -13.11 -13.82
N MET A 111 -43.98 -12.37 -13.21
CA MET A 111 -42.57 -12.32 -13.62
C MET A 111 -41.83 -13.57 -13.16
N SER A 112 -40.78 -13.95 -13.88
CA SER A 112 -39.86 -14.99 -13.40
C SER A 112 -39.08 -14.49 -12.17
N ARG A 113 -38.68 -15.42 -11.29
CA ARG A 113 -37.85 -15.08 -10.13
C ARG A 113 -36.55 -14.39 -10.56
N ILE A 114 -35.94 -14.86 -11.64
CA ILE A 114 -34.72 -14.27 -12.20
C ILE A 114 -34.94 -12.84 -12.72
N ALA A 115 -36.08 -12.56 -13.37
CA ALA A 115 -36.42 -11.21 -13.83
C ALA A 115 -36.61 -10.24 -12.65
N THR A 116 -37.13 -10.74 -11.53
CA THR A 116 -37.26 -9.94 -10.30
C THR A 116 -35.88 -9.57 -9.73
N VAL A 117 -34.94 -10.52 -9.72
CA VAL A 117 -33.55 -10.28 -9.30
C VAL A 117 -32.84 -9.32 -10.24
N GLN A 118 -33.02 -9.46 -11.56
CA GLN A 118 -32.46 -8.55 -12.56
C GLN A 118 -32.94 -7.10 -12.34
N LYS A 119 -34.24 -6.92 -12.09
CA LYS A 119 -34.82 -5.61 -11.79
C LYS A 119 -34.25 -5.00 -10.51
N TRP A 120 -34.03 -5.81 -9.47
CA TRP A 120 -33.49 -5.33 -8.19
C TRP A 120 -31.99 -4.98 -8.26
N LEU A 121 -31.20 -5.81 -8.94
CA LEU A 121 -29.78 -5.55 -9.19
C LEU A 121 -29.58 -4.36 -10.13
N GLY A 122 -30.54 -4.11 -11.02
CA GLY A 122 -30.51 -3.04 -12.01
C GLY A 122 -30.47 -3.63 -13.41
N ASP A 123 -31.51 -3.37 -14.19
CA ASP A 123 -31.68 -3.88 -15.56
C ASP A 123 -31.17 -2.92 -16.63
N GLY A 124 -30.43 -1.87 -16.24
CA GLY A 124 -29.90 -0.83 -17.13
C GLY A 124 -30.84 0.35 -17.34
N SER A 125 -32.13 0.22 -16.99
CA SER A 125 -33.12 1.32 -17.04
C SER A 125 -33.29 2.05 -15.70
N ASN A 126 -33.02 1.38 -14.58
CA ASN A 126 -33.01 1.95 -13.24
C ASN A 126 -31.65 1.74 -12.55
N GLU A 127 -31.24 2.73 -11.74
CA GLU A 127 -30.11 2.58 -10.81
C GLU A 127 -30.46 1.56 -9.72
N GLY A 128 -30.12 0.30 -9.97
CA GLY A 128 -30.29 -0.78 -9.01
C GLY A 128 -29.21 -0.80 -7.92
N VAL A 129 -29.31 -1.78 -7.02
CA VAL A 129 -28.38 -1.95 -5.89
C VAL A 129 -26.93 -2.15 -6.37
N LEU A 130 -26.74 -2.73 -7.57
CA LEU A 130 -25.42 -2.97 -8.15
C LEU A 130 -24.65 -1.67 -8.44
N SER A 131 -25.33 -0.63 -8.94
CA SER A 131 -24.70 0.65 -9.25
C SER A 131 -24.17 1.33 -7.99
N ARG A 132 -24.98 1.34 -6.92
CA ARG A 132 -24.59 1.91 -5.61
C ARG A 132 -23.42 1.16 -4.97
N LEU A 133 -23.38 -0.16 -5.11
CA LEU A 133 -22.25 -0.96 -4.61
C LEU A 133 -20.97 -0.67 -5.41
N ARG A 134 -21.05 -0.48 -6.73
CA ARG A 134 -19.90 -0.21 -7.60
C ARG A 134 -19.24 1.15 -7.36
N GLU A 135 -19.94 2.11 -6.75
CA GLU A 135 -19.37 3.42 -6.39
C GLU A 135 -18.23 3.28 -5.36
N ASN A 136 -18.42 2.43 -4.36
CA ASN A 136 -17.51 2.31 -3.21
C ASN A 136 -16.72 0.99 -3.19
N PHE A 137 -17.21 -0.04 -3.86
CA PHE A 137 -16.68 -1.40 -3.80
C PHE A 137 -16.30 -1.95 -5.17
N ASN A 138 -15.36 -2.89 -5.19
CA ASN A 138 -15.11 -3.70 -6.36
C ASN A 138 -16.10 -4.86 -6.39
N VAL A 139 -17.15 -4.76 -7.19
CA VAL A 139 -18.24 -5.73 -7.21
C VAL A 139 -18.02 -6.81 -8.27
N MET A 140 -17.96 -8.05 -7.84
CA MET A 140 -17.89 -9.24 -8.69
C MET A 140 -19.25 -9.92 -8.74
N LEU A 141 -19.82 -10.11 -9.92
CA LEU A 141 -21.13 -10.73 -10.12
C LEU A 141 -20.93 -12.12 -10.75
N TYR A 142 -21.51 -13.13 -10.10
CA TYR A 142 -21.44 -14.52 -10.54
C TYR A 142 -22.82 -15.16 -10.50
N GLY A 143 -23.14 -15.94 -11.53
CA GLY A 143 -24.27 -16.84 -11.56
C GLY A 143 -23.83 -18.24 -11.17
N PHE A 144 -24.59 -18.93 -10.32
CA PHE A 144 -24.33 -20.33 -9.98
C PHE A 144 -25.53 -21.21 -10.31
N GLY A 145 -25.25 -22.38 -10.86
CA GLY A 145 -26.22 -23.44 -11.14
C GLY A 145 -25.48 -24.76 -11.03
N GLU A 146 -25.19 -25.40 -12.17
CA GLU A 146 -24.26 -26.55 -12.22
C GLU A 146 -22.80 -26.12 -12.00
N THR A 147 -22.43 -24.96 -12.58
CA THR A 147 -21.09 -24.36 -12.48
C THR A 147 -21.19 -22.88 -12.11
N LEU A 148 -20.10 -22.33 -11.56
CA LEU A 148 -19.96 -20.92 -11.25
C LEU A 148 -19.50 -20.16 -12.51
N GLN A 149 -20.28 -19.17 -12.95
CA GLN A 149 -19.99 -18.41 -14.16
C GLN A 149 -19.93 -16.90 -13.88
N PRO A 150 -18.82 -16.21 -14.25
CA PRO A 150 -18.71 -14.77 -14.10
C PRO A 150 -19.65 -14.06 -15.08
N LEU A 151 -20.42 -13.09 -14.58
CA LEU A 151 -21.36 -12.32 -15.39
C LEU A 151 -21.07 -10.83 -15.29
N GLN A 152 -21.00 -10.17 -16.44
CA GLN A 152 -20.69 -8.73 -16.50
C GLN A 152 -21.91 -7.86 -16.14
N ALA A 153 -23.11 -8.38 -16.38
CA ALA A 153 -24.35 -7.62 -16.24
C ALA A 153 -25.52 -8.53 -15.83
N PRO A 154 -26.49 -8.05 -15.03
CA PRO A 154 -27.63 -8.85 -14.58
C PRO A 154 -28.48 -9.41 -15.72
N GLN A 155 -28.58 -8.74 -16.87
CA GLN A 155 -29.41 -9.19 -18.00
C GLN A 155 -28.95 -10.52 -18.61
N LYS A 156 -27.72 -10.96 -18.30
CA LYS A 156 -27.19 -12.25 -18.77
C LYS A 156 -27.66 -13.46 -17.96
N PHE A 157 -28.39 -13.25 -16.87
CA PHE A 157 -29.06 -14.36 -16.18
C PHE A 157 -30.23 -14.88 -17.01
N ASP A 158 -30.21 -16.18 -17.32
CA ASP A 158 -31.15 -16.84 -18.23
C ASP A 158 -31.85 -18.06 -17.60
N ALA A 159 -31.55 -18.37 -16.34
CA ALA A 159 -32.04 -19.55 -15.62
C ALA A 159 -31.76 -20.88 -16.36
N SER A 160 -30.61 -20.99 -17.02
CA SER A 160 -30.23 -22.17 -17.82
C SER A 160 -29.67 -23.36 -17.02
N GLY A 161 -29.37 -23.19 -15.73
CA GLY A 161 -28.75 -24.25 -14.92
C GLY A 161 -29.71 -25.39 -14.59
N HIS A 162 -29.34 -26.64 -14.85
CA HIS A 162 -30.23 -27.78 -14.60
C HIS A 162 -30.51 -28.05 -13.11
N PHE A 163 -29.59 -27.67 -12.22
CA PHE A 163 -29.71 -27.86 -10.76
C PHE A 163 -28.91 -26.80 -10.00
N THR A 164 -29.19 -26.63 -8.71
CA THR A 164 -28.49 -25.70 -7.82
C THR A 164 -27.35 -26.43 -7.11
N ASN A 165 -26.10 -26.19 -7.51
CA ASN A 165 -24.91 -26.70 -6.83
C ASN A 165 -24.22 -25.58 -6.03
N LEU A 166 -24.69 -25.37 -4.81
CA LEU A 166 -24.15 -24.34 -3.92
C LEU A 166 -22.77 -24.72 -3.37
N ALA A 167 -22.46 -26.01 -3.26
CA ALA A 167 -21.17 -26.49 -2.77
C ALA A 167 -20.02 -26.20 -3.73
N ALA A 168 -20.27 -26.22 -5.05
CA ALA A 168 -19.29 -25.82 -6.04
C ALA A 168 -19.12 -24.29 -6.17
N ALA A 169 -19.98 -23.51 -5.50
CA ALA A 169 -20.03 -22.05 -5.61
C ALA A 169 -19.41 -21.30 -4.41
N LEU A 170 -19.07 -22.01 -3.32
CA LEU A 170 -18.40 -21.51 -2.11
C LEU A 170 -16.93 -21.90 -2.09
#